data_AF-A0A7W1M875-F1
#
_entry.id   AF-A0A7W1M875-F1
#
_cell.length_a   1.000
_cell.length_b   1.000
_cell.length_c   1.000
_cell.angle_alpha   90.00
_cell.angle_beta   90.00
_cell.angle_gamma   90.00
#
_symmetry.space_group_name_H-M   'P 1'
#
loop_
_entity.id
_entity.type
_entity.pdbx_description
1 polymer ?
#
loop_
_entity_poly.entity_id
_entity_poly.type
_entity_poly.pdbx_seq_one_letter_code
_entity_poly.pdbx_strand_id
1 'polypeptide(L)'
;MNAPLMPKATAVWLIDNTTLTFEQIGDFCHLHPLEVQAIADGDISVGILGHDPITSGQLTFDEIERCQADPSLRLQMSPIVHQGKIRKKAKYTPVALRQAKPNGIAWLLKEIPNITDGDIIRTLGTTKMTIQSIRTKTHRTMSEIKPANPVHLGLCSFEDLNELLEKYK
;
A
#
# COMPACT_ATOMS: atom_id res chain seq x y z
N MET A 1 6.92 -26.05 5.83
CA MET A 1 5.83 -25.51 5.00
C MET A 1 5.44 -24.17 5.59
N ASN A 2 5.22 -23.16 4.75
CA ASN A 2 4.92 -21.80 5.19
C ASN A 2 3.41 -21.63 5.34
N ALA A 3 2.96 -21.14 6.50
CA ALA A 3 1.58 -20.77 6.73
C ALA A 3 1.25 -19.47 5.95
N PRO A 4 -0.02 -19.24 5.59
CA PRO A 4 -0.46 -17.96 5.04
C PRO A 4 -0.23 -16.82 6.04
N LEU A 5 -0.13 -15.59 5.55
CA LEU A 5 0.22 -14.39 6.33
C LEU A 5 -0.73 -14.12 7.51
N MET A 6 -2.01 -14.50 7.39
CA MET A 6 -3.03 -14.36 8.44
C MET A 6 -3.90 -15.63 8.53
N PRO A 7 -3.42 -16.72 9.14
CA PRO A 7 -4.05 -18.03 8.99
C PRO A 7 -5.51 -18.11 9.43
N LYS A 8 -5.87 -17.51 10.57
CA LYS A 8 -7.26 -17.49 11.06
C LYS A 8 -8.17 -16.65 10.17
N ALA A 9 -7.72 -15.48 9.72
CA ALA A 9 -8.50 -14.61 8.83
C ALA A 9 -8.65 -15.21 7.43
N THR A 10 -7.61 -15.90 6.93
CA THR A 10 -7.67 -16.65 5.67
C THR A 10 -8.60 -17.85 5.79
N ALA A 11 -8.61 -18.56 6.93
CA ALA A 11 -9.57 -19.63 7.18
C ALA A 11 -11.02 -19.11 7.17
N VAL A 12 -11.32 -17.99 7.85
CA VAL A 12 -12.65 -17.33 7.78
C VAL A 12 -13.05 -17.07 6.32
N TRP A 13 -12.15 -16.47 5.54
CA TRP A 13 -12.44 -16.17 4.14
C TRP A 13 -12.69 -17.44 3.31
N LEU A 14 -11.86 -18.48 3.47
CA LEU A 14 -11.99 -19.73 2.73
C LEU A 14 -13.29 -20.47 3.08
N ILE A 15 -13.71 -20.46 4.36
CA ILE A 15 -14.98 -21.05 4.81
C ILE A 15 -16.17 -20.33 4.15
N ASP A 16 -16.13 -19.00 4.09
CA ASP A 16 -17.24 -18.20 3.57
C ASP A 16 -17.33 -18.18 2.04
N ASN A 17 -16.20 -18.35 1.34
CA ASN A 17 -16.09 -18.11 -0.11
C ASN A 17 -15.79 -19.37 -0.93
N THR A 18 -15.58 -20.53 -0.31
CA THR A 18 -15.26 -21.78 -1.00
C THR A 18 -16.01 -22.97 -0.41
N THR A 19 -16.05 -24.08 -1.15
CA THR A 19 -16.63 -25.37 -0.68
C THR A 19 -15.56 -26.36 -0.22
N LEU A 20 -14.39 -25.85 0.16
CA LEU A 20 -13.28 -26.68 0.65
C LEU A 20 -13.64 -27.34 1.98
N THR A 21 -13.08 -28.52 2.22
CA THR A 21 -13.27 -29.22 3.49
C THR A 21 -12.48 -28.57 4.62
N PHE A 22 -12.94 -28.75 5.86
CA PHE A 22 -12.23 -28.24 7.04
C PHE A 22 -10.81 -28.81 7.18
N GLU A 23 -10.57 -30.03 6.69
CA GLU A 23 -9.22 -30.60 6.62
C GLU A 23 -8.33 -29.85 5.62
N GLN A 24 -8.83 -29.54 4.43
CA GLN A 24 -8.07 -28.79 3.42
C GLN A 24 -7.73 -27.37 3.90
N ILE A 25 -8.68 -26.69 4.53
CA ILE A 25 -8.48 -25.36 5.11
C ILE A 25 -7.52 -25.44 6.30
N GLY A 26 -7.67 -26.45 7.16
CA GLY A 26 -6.82 -26.69 8.30
C GLY A 26 -5.37 -26.94 7.90
N ASP A 27 -5.15 -27.80 6.91
CA ASP A 27 -3.81 -28.11 6.39
C ASP A 27 -3.15 -26.89 5.76
N PHE A 28 -3.90 -26.07 5.01
CA PHE A 28 -3.37 -24.84 4.40
C PHE A 28 -3.04 -23.76 5.43
N CYS A 29 -3.94 -23.53 6.38
CA CYS A 29 -3.78 -22.53 7.43
C CYS A 29 -2.97 -23.02 8.64
N HIS A 30 -2.52 -24.28 8.65
CA HIS A 30 -1.95 -24.97 9.81
C HIS A 30 -2.81 -24.83 11.08
N LEU A 31 -4.11 -24.99 10.92
CA LEU A 31 -5.09 -25.04 12.01
C LEU A 31 -5.63 -26.45 12.14
N HIS A 32 -5.96 -26.87 13.35
CA HIS A 32 -6.63 -28.15 13.51
C HIS A 32 -8.03 -28.09 12.87
N PRO A 33 -8.55 -29.15 12.22
CA PRO A 33 -9.89 -29.13 11.61
C PRO A 33 -11.00 -28.71 12.57
N LEU A 34 -10.88 -29.07 13.86
CA LEU A 34 -11.79 -28.61 14.93
C LEU A 34 -11.74 -27.09 15.17
N GLU A 35 -10.58 -26.46 15.02
CA GLU A 35 -10.48 -25.00 15.11
C GLU A 35 -11.15 -24.33 13.90
N VAL A 36 -10.98 -24.91 12.71
CA VAL A 36 -11.66 -24.44 11.49
C VAL A 36 -13.18 -24.58 11.62
N GLN A 37 -13.64 -25.70 12.18
CA GLN A 37 -15.06 -25.91 12.48
C GLN A 37 -15.58 -24.87 13.48
N ALA A 38 -14.86 -24.64 14.59
CA ALA A 38 -15.25 -23.62 15.57
C ALA A 38 -15.20 -22.18 15.00
N ILE A 39 -14.39 -21.94 13.97
CA ILE A 39 -14.39 -20.69 13.20
C ILE A 39 -15.65 -20.58 12.33
N ALA A 40 -16.06 -21.67 11.67
CA ALA A 40 -17.28 -21.76 10.86
C ALA A 40 -18.55 -21.63 11.72
N ASP A 41 -18.56 -22.22 12.91
CA ASP A 41 -19.65 -22.15 13.88
C ASP A 41 -19.75 -20.76 14.55
N GLY A 42 -18.76 -19.89 14.35
CA GLY A 42 -18.72 -18.52 14.88
C GLY A 42 -18.24 -18.40 16.33
N ASP A 43 -17.79 -19.48 16.96
CA ASP A 43 -17.34 -19.53 18.37
C ASP A 43 -16.01 -18.79 18.59
N ILE A 44 -15.07 -18.88 17.65
CA ILE A 44 -13.72 -18.30 17.75
C ILE A 44 -13.57 -17.01 16.92
N SER A 45 -14.50 -16.76 15.99
CA SER A 45 -14.36 -15.76 14.92
C SER A 45 -14.93 -14.38 15.24
N VAL A 46 -15.44 -14.17 16.46
CA VAL A 46 -16.11 -12.90 16.82
C VAL A 46 -15.12 -11.72 16.67
N GLY A 47 -15.26 -10.97 15.58
CA GLY A 47 -14.45 -9.79 15.26
C GLY A 47 -13.27 -10.01 14.31
N ILE A 48 -13.07 -11.21 13.75
CA ILE A 48 -12.03 -11.46 12.73
C ILE A 48 -12.62 -11.19 11.34
N LEU A 49 -12.13 -10.16 10.66
CA LEU A 49 -12.48 -9.90 9.26
C LEU A 49 -11.71 -10.87 8.34
N GLY A 50 -12.42 -11.58 7.46
CA GLY A 50 -11.82 -12.50 6.50
C GLY A 50 -10.75 -11.85 5.62
N HIS A 51 -9.62 -12.52 5.42
CA HIS A 51 -8.52 -12.06 4.58
C HIS A 51 -8.41 -12.90 3.31
N ASP A 52 -8.68 -12.27 2.17
CA ASP A 52 -8.65 -12.90 0.85
C ASP A 52 -7.23 -13.39 0.46
N PRO A 53 -7.00 -14.72 0.36
CA PRO A 53 -5.72 -15.31 -0.05
C PRO A 53 -5.43 -15.13 -1.56
N ILE A 54 -6.44 -14.87 -2.39
CA ILE A 54 -6.28 -14.62 -3.83
C ILE A 54 -5.77 -13.20 -4.05
N THR A 55 -6.41 -12.21 -3.44
CA THR A 55 -6.00 -10.80 -3.56
C THR A 55 -4.60 -10.55 -2.97
N SER A 56 -4.22 -11.30 -1.92
CA SER A 56 -2.87 -11.27 -1.37
C SER A 56 -1.85 -12.09 -2.17
N GLY A 57 -2.30 -12.79 -3.21
CA GLY A 57 -1.48 -13.56 -4.13
C GLY A 57 -0.87 -14.81 -3.50
N GLN A 58 -1.47 -15.36 -2.44
CA GLN A 58 -1.06 -16.59 -1.73
C GLN A 58 -1.72 -17.85 -2.31
N LEU A 59 -2.87 -17.69 -2.96
CA LEU A 59 -3.57 -18.73 -3.73
C LEU A 59 -3.99 -18.17 -5.09
N THR A 60 -4.22 -19.08 -6.04
CA THR A 60 -4.87 -18.77 -7.32
C THR A 60 -6.29 -19.33 -7.31
N PHE A 61 -7.16 -18.76 -8.14
CA PHE A 61 -8.52 -19.27 -8.31
C PHE A 61 -8.53 -20.72 -8.82
N ASP A 62 -7.66 -21.03 -9.79
CA ASP A 62 -7.47 -22.38 -10.35
C ASP A 62 -7.09 -23.42 -9.29
N GLU A 63 -6.22 -23.05 -8.34
CA GLU A 63 -5.81 -23.93 -7.25
C GLU A 63 -6.94 -24.22 -6.25
N ILE A 64 -7.80 -23.23 -6.00
CA ILE A 64 -9.00 -23.40 -5.17
C ILE A 64 -9.99 -24.31 -5.90
N GLU A 65 -10.28 -24.08 -7.18
CA GLU A 65 -11.18 -24.93 -7.97
C GLU A 65 -10.69 -26.39 -8.03
N ARG A 66 -9.38 -26.60 -8.24
CA ARG A 66 -8.75 -27.93 -8.22
C ARG A 66 -9.02 -28.66 -6.91
N CYS A 67 -8.89 -27.98 -5.78
CA CYS A 67 -9.10 -28.58 -4.47
C CYS A 67 -10.58 -28.68 -4.07
N GLN A 68 -11.46 -27.83 -4.62
CA GLN A 68 -12.91 -27.95 -4.45
C GLN A 68 -13.47 -29.17 -5.18
N ALA A 69 -12.86 -29.57 -6.30
CA ALA A 69 -13.28 -30.73 -7.08
C ALA A 69 -12.89 -32.08 -6.45
N ASP A 70 -11.85 -32.11 -5.61
CA ASP A 70 -11.37 -33.32 -4.93
C ASP A 70 -10.97 -33.04 -3.47
N PRO A 71 -11.73 -33.54 -2.48
CA PRO A 71 -11.44 -33.42 -1.05
C PRO A 71 -10.09 -33.99 -0.60
N SER A 72 -9.51 -34.91 -1.38
CA SER A 72 -8.22 -35.55 -1.08
C SER A 72 -7.04 -34.65 -1.39
N LEU A 73 -7.22 -33.65 -2.25
CA LEU A 73 -6.17 -32.73 -2.65
C LEU A 73 -5.93 -31.68 -1.56
N ARG A 74 -4.71 -31.14 -1.52
CA ARG A 74 -4.29 -30.11 -0.56
C ARG A 74 -3.83 -28.87 -1.30
N LEU A 75 -4.32 -27.72 -0.83
CA LEU A 75 -3.96 -26.41 -1.35
C LEU A 75 -2.46 -26.20 -1.27
N GLN A 76 -1.88 -25.73 -2.38
CA GLN A 76 -0.48 -25.35 -2.48
C GLN A 76 -0.35 -23.84 -2.48
N MET A 77 0.45 -23.31 -1.55
CA MET A 77 0.72 -21.87 -1.52
C MET A 77 1.51 -21.48 -2.76
N SER A 78 1.07 -20.42 -3.44
CA SER A 78 1.80 -19.86 -4.56
C SER A 78 3.18 -19.34 -4.11
N PRO A 79 4.20 -19.38 -4.97
CA PRO A 79 5.46 -18.70 -4.70
C PRO A 79 5.18 -17.21 -4.60
N ILE A 80 5.16 -16.69 -3.37
CA ILE A 80 4.79 -15.32 -3.02
C ILE A 80 5.52 -14.30 -3.93
N VAL A 81 4.80 -13.66 -4.86
CA VAL A 81 5.34 -12.52 -5.64
C VAL A 81 5.12 -11.18 -4.92
N HIS A 82 4.44 -11.18 -3.77
CA HIS A 82 4.17 -9.95 -3.04
C HIS A 82 5.35 -9.57 -2.15
N GLN A 83 6.41 -9.03 -2.77
CA GLN A 83 7.19 -7.98 -2.12
C GLN A 83 6.20 -6.89 -1.74
N GLY A 84 5.72 -6.88 -0.49
CA GLY A 84 4.87 -5.80 -0.01
C GLY A 84 5.53 -4.49 -0.42
N LYS A 85 4.83 -3.66 -1.20
CA LYS A 85 5.39 -2.40 -1.72
C LYS A 85 6.08 -1.72 -0.57
N ILE A 86 7.42 -1.68 -0.60
CA ILE A 86 8.21 -1.03 0.44
C ILE A 86 7.67 0.39 0.47
N ARG A 87 6.88 0.73 1.49
CA ARG A 87 6.39 2.09 1.65
C ARG A 87 7.66 2.90 1.85
N LYS A 88 8.06 3.65 0.82
CA LYS A 88 9.21 4.56 0.91
C LYS A 88 8.96 5.42 2.15
N LYS A 89 9.76 5.22 3.20
CA LYS A 89 9.65 6.00 4.44
C LYS A 89 9.71 7.47 4.05
N ALA A 90 8.87 8.30 4.69
CA ALA A 90 8.89 9.74 4.43
C ALA A 90 10.32 10.26 4.63
N LYS A 91 10.92 10.83 3.58
CA LYS A 91 12.28 11.39 3.65
C LYS A 91 12.26 12.51 4.69
N TYR A 92 13.06 12.39 5.75
CA TYR A 92 13.20 13.46 6.74
C TYR A 92 13.79 14.70 6.05
N THR A 93 13.07 15.84 6.08
CA THR A 93 13.62 17.11 5.61
C THR A 93 14.28 17.86 6.78
N PRO A 94 15.60 18.14 6.70
CA PRO A 94 16.30 18.97 7.67
C PRO A 94 15.61 20.32 7.91
N VAL A 95 15.67 20.82 9.15
CA VAL A 95 15.00 22.08 9.55
C VAL A 95 15.44 23.26 8.69
N ALA A 96 16.73 23.36 8.35
CA ALA A 96 17.29 24.41 7.50
C ALA A 96 16.62 24.49 6.12
N LEU A 97 16.19 23.36 5.57
CA LEU A 97 15.58 23.28 4.24
C LEU A 97 14.07 23.50 4.26
N ARG A 98 13.44 23.59 5.44
CA ARG A 98 11.97 23.76 5.54
C ARG A 98 11.50 25.10 4.98
N GLN A 99 12.29 26.16 5.16
CA GLN A 99 11.98 27.50 4.63
C GLN A 99 12.09 27.56 3.09
N ALA A 100 12.82 26.63 2.48
CA ALA A 100 12.94 26.53 1.03
C ALA A 100 11.75 25.79 0.37
N LYS A 101 10.94 25.05 1.15
CA LYS A 101 9.81 24.27 0.61
C LYS A 101 8.78 25.13 -0.14
N PRO A 102 8.34 26.29 0.36
CA PRO A 102 7.44 27.18 -0.39
C PRO A 102 7.97 27.57 -1.78
N ASN A 103 9.28 27.84 -1.89
CA ASN A 103 9.94 28.19 -3.14
C ASN A 103 9.93 27.02 -4.14
N GLY A 104 10.22 25.81 -3.66
CA GLY A 104 10.16 24.59 -4.49
C GLY A 104 8.74 24.26 -4.94
N ILE A 105 7.73 24.42 -4.08
CA ILE A 105 6.31 24.21 -4.43
C ILE A 105 5.89 25.20 -5.52
N ALA A 106 6.22 26.48 -5.35
CA ALA A 106 5.86 27.51 -6.32
C ALA A 106 6.51 27.27 -7.69
N TRP A 107 7.73 26.73 -7.72
CA TRP A 107 8.40 26.32 -8.96
C TRP A 107 7.70 25.13 -9.63
N LEU A 108 7.37 24.06 -8.87
CA LEU A 108 6.67 22.90 -9.43
C LEU A 108 5.30 23.27 -10.01
N LEU A 109 4.54 24.13 -9.34
CA LEU A 109 3.25 24.60 -9.84
C LEU A 109 3.38 25.45 -11.12
N LYS A 110 4.53 26.10 -11.31
CA LYS A 110 4.81 26.90 -12.51
C LYS A 110 5.22 26.02 -13.69
N GLU A 111 6.13 25.08 -13.46
CA GLU A 111 6.63 24.18 -14.52
C GLU A 111 5.64 23.09 -14.90
N ILE A 112 4.82 22.64 -13.94
CA ILE A 112 3.85 21.55 -14.13
C ILE A 112 2.49 22.01 -13.59
N PRO A 113 1.68 22.69 -14.42
CA PRO A 113 0.40 23.24 -13.96
C PRO A 113 -0.58 22.19 -13.41
N ASN A 114 -0.53 20.97 -13.94
CA ASN A 114 -1.44 19.86 -13.60
C ASN A 114 -0.87 18.88 -12.55
N ILE A 115 0.19 19.27 -11.84
CA ILE A 115 0.83 18.40 -10.85
C ILE A 115 -0.11 18.05 -9.68
N THR A 116 -0.17 16.76 -9.34
CA THR A 116 -0.99 16.30 -8.20
C THR A 116 -0.34 16.60 -6.85
N ASP A 117 -1.16 16.86 -5.83
CA ASP A 117 -0.68 17.12 -4.46
C ASP A 117 0.15 15.94 -3.93
N GLY A 118 -0.22 14.72 -4.30
CA GLY A 118 0.48 13.50 -3.89
C GLY A 118 1.93 13.45 -4.37
N ASP A 119 2.19 13.88 -5.62
CA ASP A 119 3.54 13.92 -6.15
C ASP A 119 4.37 15.04 -5.51
N ILE A 120 3.78 16.23 -5.25
CA ILE A 120 4.49 17.30 -4.53
C ILE A 120 4.86 16.85 -3.11
N ILE A 121 3.94 16.21 -2.39
CA ILE A 121 4.18 15.69 -1.03
C ILE A 121 5.30 14.66 -1.05
N ARG A 122 5.28 13.73 -2.02
CA ARG A 122 6.30 12.68 -2.15
C ARG A 122 7.68 13.26 -2.48
N THR A 123 7.75 14.26 -3.35
CA THR A 123 9.02 14.83 -3.82
C THR A 123 9.62 15.83 -2.84
N LEU A 124 8.82 16.73 -2.25
CA LEU A 124 9.32 17.80 -1.38
C LEU A 124 9.12 17.55 0.13
N GLY A 125 8.42 16.48 0.51
CA GLY A 125 8.12 16.18 1.90
C GLY A 125 7.29 17.27 2.59
N THR A 126 6.32 17.85 1.90
CA THR A 126 5.46 18.92 2.41
C THR A 126 4.07 18.40 2.82
N THR A 127 3.19 19.28 3.31
CA THR A 127 1.80 18.93 3.62
C THR A 127 0.83 19.46 2.58
N LYS A 128 -0.34 18.83 2.47
CA LYS A 128 -1.43 19.29 1.60
C LYS A 128 -1.87 20.72 1.93
N MET A 129 -1.93 21.06 3.23
CA MET A 129 -2.27 22.42 3.67
C MET A 129 -1.28 23.46 3.15
N THR A 130 0.02 23.17 3.20
CA THR A 130 1.06 24.06 2.67
C THR A 130 0.88 24.24 1.16
N ILE A 131 0.71 23.17 0.39
CA ILE A 131 0.51 23.25 -1.07
C ILE A 131 -0.69 24.14 -1.41
N GLN A 132 -1.81 23.93 -0.73
CA GLN A 132 -3.03 24.70 -0.95
C GLN A 132 -2.82 26.18 -0.65
N SER A 133 -2.15 26.51 0.47
CA SER A 133 -1.85 27.91 0.83
C SER A 133 -0.96 28.64 -0.19
N ILE A 134 -0.12 27.91 -0.93
CA ILE A 134 0.73 28.47 -1.98
C ILE A 134 -0.09 28.67 -3.25
N ARG A 135 -0.95 27.71 -3.63
CA ARG A 135 -1.87 27.84 -4.77
C ARG A 135 -2.85 29.00 -4.60
N THR A 136 -3.43 29.14 -3.42
CA THR A 136 -4.39 30.21 -3.09
C THR A 136 -3.70 31.53 -2.70
N LYS A 137 -2.36 31.56 -2.68
CA LYS A 137 -1.55 32.72 -2.29
C LYS A 137 -1.82 33.24 -0.87
N THR A 138 -2.29 32.38 0.04
CA THR A 138 -2.58 32.70 1.45
C THR A 138 -1.47 32.29 2.43
N HIS A 139 -0.34 31.78 1.92
CA HIS A 139 0.79 31.42 2.77
C HIS A 139 1.36 32.65 3.50
N ARG A 140 1.75 32.50 4.77
CA ARG A 140 2.24 33.61 5.61
C ARG A 140 3.40 34.39 4.97
N THR A 141 4.30 33.71 4.27
CA THR A 141 5.47 34.32 3.62
C THR A 141 5.28 34.54 2.12
N MET A 142 4.05 34.61 1.62
CA MET A 142 3.78 34.66 0.17
C MET A 142 4.57 35.73 -0.58
N SER A 143 4.74 36.92 0.01
CA SER A 143 5.49 38.04 -0.57
C SER A 143 6.98 37.77 -0.77
N GLU A 144 7.55 36.81 -0.03
CA GLU A 144 8.98 36.47 -0.06
C GLU A 144 9.28 35.24 -0.93
N ILE A 145 8.24 34.52 -1.37
CA ILE A 145 8.39 33.29 -2.13
C ILE A 145 8.96 33.59 -3.51
N LYS A 146 10.11 32.98 -3.80
CA LYS A 146 10.76 33.05 -5.11
C LYS A 146 10.80 31.64 -5.69
N PRO A 147 10.05 31.34 -6.76
CA PRO A 147 10.09 30.03 -7.40
C PRO A 147 11.53 29.66 -7.77
N ALA A 148 12.02 28.57 -7.20
CA ALA A 148 13.38 28.06 -7.45
C ALA A 148 13.34 26.54 -7.56
N ASN A 149 14.22 26.01 -8.42
CA ASN A 149 14.27 24.58 -8.73
C ASN A 149 14.53 23.77 -7.44
N PRO A 150 13.68 22.79 -7.10
CA PRO A 150 13.78 22.02 -5.87
C PRO A 150 15.08 21.20 -5.76
N VAL A 151 15.74 20.85 -6.86
CA VAL A 151 17.04 20.18 -6.87
C VAL A 151 18.13 21.13 -6.37
N HIS A 152 18.16 22.37 -6.86
CA HIS A 152 19.12 23.38 -6.40
C HIS A 152 18.90 23.81 -4.95
N LEU A 153 17.65 23.72 -4.47
CA LEU A 153 17.30 23.95 -3.06
C LEU A 153 17.66 22.75 -2.16
N GLY A 154 18.12 21.63 -2.72
CA GLY A 154 18.42 20.40 -1.97
C GLY A 154 17.17 19.69 -1.41
N LEU A 155 16.00 19.90 -2.00
CA LEU A 155 14.73 19.32 -1.55
C LEU A 155 14.45 17.93 -2.14
N CYS A 156 14.93 17.66 -3.36
CA CYS A 156 14.80 16.38 -4.04
C CYS A 156 16.07 16.07 -4.87
N SER A 157 16.24 14.82 -5.31
CA SER A 157 17.32 14.47 -6.23
C SER A 157 16.97 14.88 -7.67
N PHE A 158 17.98 14.87 -8.53
CA PHE A 158 17.78 15.11 -9.96
C PHE A 158 16.91 14.02 -10.59
N GLU A 159 17.09 12.75 -10.18
CA GLU A 159 16.23 11.66 -10.68
C GLU A 159 14.78 11.85 -10.25
N ASP A 160 14.52 12.21 -8.98
CA ASP A 160 13.16 12.47 -8.49
C ASP A 160 12.46 13.57 -9.31
N LEU A 161 13.18 14.63 -9.71
CA LEU A 161 12.62 15.70 -10.53
C LEU A 161 12.40 15.25 -11.98
N ASN A 162 13.34 14.51 -12.57
CA ASN A 162 13.22 14.03 -13.95
C ASN A 162 12.05 13.04 -14.10
N GLU A 163 11.90 12.08 -13.17
CA GLU A 163 10.74 11.17 -13.14
C GLU A 163 9.42 11.94 -13.12
N LEU A 164 9.38 13.03 -12.36
CA LEU A 164 8.18 13.85 -12.22
C LEU A 164 7.92 14.66 -13.50
N LEU A 165 8.93 15.21 -14.15
CA LEU A 165 8.78 15.89 -15.44
C LEU A 165 8.35 14.92 -16.55
N GLU A 166 8.90 13.71 -16.60
CA GLU A 166 8.50 12.69 -17.57
C GLU A 166 7.06 12.21 -17.37
N LYS A 167 6.61 12.10 -16.12
CA LYS A 167 5.25 11.71 -15.79
C LYS A 167 4.18 12.72 -16.26
N TYR A 168 4.52 14.01 -16.35
CA TYR A 168 3.60 15.09 -16.70
C TYR A 168 3.93 15.80 -18.02
N LYS A 169 4.85 15.24 -18.83
CA LYS A 169 5.03 15.60 -20.24
C LYS A 169 3.79 15.23 -21.04
#